data_AF-A0A5E4G741-F1
#
_entry.id   AF-A0A5E4G741-F1
#
_cell.length_a   1.000
_cell.length_b   1.000
_cell.length_c   1.000
_cell.angle_alpha   90.00
_cell.angle_beta   90.00
_cell.angle_gamma   90.00
#
_symmetry.space_group_name_H-M   'P 1'
#
loop_
_entity.id
_entity.type
_entity.pdbx_description
1 polymer ?
#
loop_
_entity_poly.entity_id
_entity_poly.type
_entity_poly.pdbx_seq_one_letter_code
_entity_poly.pdbx_strand_id
1 'polypeptide(L)'
;MPKMSEKLKNKVECSGNKSSEAKECGLPLEKLKLGPRKKLLILGVGGLLCHRVYRCEKSSIPKFRCPDAAYGNFYVYKRPYCEDFMKFCLERFEVGIWSSAREWYMDSALDCVMKGLRRKLVFVWDQAECTDSGFMALEKRDKPILLKELKKIWENKGSKATLPSWIVQYSSTNTLLITTPYKALLNPVIYVML
;
A
#
# COMPACT_ATOMS: atom_id res chain seq x y z
N MET A 1 -11.44 16.24 65.52
CA MET A 1 -12.73 16.54 64.86
C MET A 1 -12.48 16.83 63.39
N PRO A 2 -13.30 16.28 62.48
CA PRO A 2 -12.95 16.11 61.07
C PRO A 2 -13.53 17.23 60.20
N LYS A 3 -12.86 17.53 59.07
CA LYS A 3 -13.53 18.06 57.88
C LYS A 3 -13.50 16.99 56.80
N MET A 4 -14.70 16.49 56.53
CA MET A 4 -15.11 15.62 55.46
C MET A 4 -15.36 16.45 54.18
N SER A 5 -15.46 15.71 53.07
CA SER A 5 -15.98 16.09 51.75
C SER A 5 -14.99 16.84 50.84
N GLU A 6 -14.88 16.57 49.54
CA GLU A 6 -15.65 15.68 48.67
C GLU A 6 -14.83 15.43 47.39
N LYS A 7 -14.88 14.20 46.86
CA LYS A 7 -14.27 13.80 45.59
C LYS A 7 -15.01 14.45 44.43
N LEU A 8 -14.35 15.29 43.65
CA LEU A 8 -14.82 15.66 42.31
C LEU A 8 -14.22 14.68 41.29
N LYS A 9 -14.97 13.61 41.03
CA LYS A 9 -14.84 12.78 39.83
C LYS A 9 -15.38 13.58 38.65
N ASN A 10 -14.52 14.12 37.79
CA ASN A 10 -14.95 14.56 36.46
C ASN A 10 -14.97 13.34 35.52
N LYS A 11 -16.09 12.62 35.56
CA LYS A 11 -16.51 11.67 34.54
C LYS A 11 -17.16 12.50 33.42
N VAL A 12 -16.41 12.79 32.36
CA VAL A 12 -16.99 13.35 31.14
C VAL A 12 -17.56 12.18 30.33
N GLU A 13 -18.83 11.89 30.56
CA GLU A 13 -19.67 11.14 29.65
C GLU A 13 -20.06 12.07 28.49
N CYS A 14 -19.67 11.71 27.27
CA CYS A 14 -20.21 12.33 26.06
C CYS A 14 -20.97 11.25 25.29
N SER A 15 -22.24 11.06 25.69
CA SER A 15 -23.25 10.38 24.88
C SER A 15 -23.77 11.35 23.82
N GLY A 16 -23.65 10.97 22.56
CA GLY A 16 -24.15 11.79 21.46
C GLY A 16 -23.87 11.14 20.12
N ASN A 17 -24.68 10.13 19.79
CA ASN A 17 -24.86 9.65 18.42
C ASN A 17 -25.15 10.83 17.50
N LYS A 18 -24.24 11.12 16.57
CA LYS A 18 -24.59 11.52 15.20
C LYS A 18 -23.64 10.81 14.27
N SER A 19 -24.11 9.67 13.75
CA SER A 19 -23.61 9.07 12.53
C SER A 19 -23.59 10.14 11.45
N SER A 20 -22.41 10.70 11.18
CA SER A 20 -22.20 11.40 9.92
C SER A 20 -22.29 10.34 8.84
N GLU A 21 -23.45 10.28 8.19
CA GLU A 21 -23.67 9.49 6.98
C GLU A 21 -22.56 9.80 5.99
N ALA A 22 -21.57 8.91 5.95
CA ALA A 22 -20.71 8.82 4.78
C ALA A 22 -21.67 8.46 3.65
N LYS A 23 -21.86 9.38 2.71
CA LYS A 23 -22.58 9.10 1.46
C LYS A 23 -21.96 7.85 0.86
N GLU A 24 -22.68 6.74 0.99
CA GLU A 24 -22.33 5.48 0.39
C GLU A 24 -22.28 5.71 -1.11
N CYS A 25 -21.09 5.74 -1.69
CA CYS A 25 -20.92 5.80 -3.14
C CYS A 25 -21.52 4.51 -3.71
N GLY A 26 -22.81 4.54 -4.00
CA GLY A 26 -23.66 3.41 -4.36
C GLY A 26 -23.35 2.84 -5.74
N LEU A 27 -22.21 2.19 -5.88
CA LEU A 27 -22.04 1.12 -6.85
C LEU A 27 -22.25 -0.20 -6.10
N PRO A 28 -23.32 -0.96 -6.37
CA PRO A 28 -23.47 -2.29 -5.79
C PRO A 28 -22.28 -3.15 -6.23
N LEU A 29 -21.33 -3.37 -5.33
CA LEU A 29 -20.09 -4.13 -5.60
C LEU A 29 -20.42 -5.58 -6.01
N GLU A 30 -21.60 -6.06 -5.65
CA GLU A 30 -22.19 -7.35 -6.03
C GLU A 30 -22.52 -7.45 -7.53
N LYS A 31 -22.74 -6.32 -8.22
CA LYS A 31 -23.09 -6.27 -9.65
C LYS A 31 -21.89 -6.17 -10.58
N LEU A 32 -20.66 -6.06 -10.04
CA LEU A 32 -19.46 -6.13 -10.85
C LEU A 32 -19.26 -7.56 -11.33
N LYS A 33 -19.70 -7.84 -12.57
CA LYS A 33 -19.40 -9.11 -13.24
C LYS A 33 -17.88 -9.21 -13.43
N LEU A 34 -17.23 -9.90 -12.50
CA LEU A 34 -15.90 -10.43 -12.72
C LEU A 34 -16.05 -11.41 -13.88
N GLY A 35 -15.31 -11.19 -14.96
CA GLY A 35 -15.25 -12.15 -16.06
C GLY A 35 -14.76 -13.52 -15.55
N PRO A 36 -14.63 -14.53 -16.42
CA PRO A 36 -14.22 -15.88 -16.01
C PRO A 36 -12.85 -15.93 -15.32
N ARG A 37 -12.05 -14.85 -15.41
CA ARG A 37 -10.75 -14.71 -14.75
C ARG A 37 -10.64 -13.36 -14.02
N LYS A 38 -9.98 -13.39 -12.87
CA LYS A 38 -9.59 -12.20 -12.12
C LYS A 38 -8.58 -11.38 -12.92
N LYS A 39 -8.77 -10.05 -12.94
CA LYS A 39 -7.79 -9.10 -13.49
C LYS A 39 -6.57 -9.01 -12.56
N LEU A 40 -5.43 -8.58 -13.11
CA LEU A 40 -4.21 -8.37 -12.34
C LEU A 40 -4.20 -6.96 -11.76
N LEU A 41 -4.08 -6.85 -10.44
CA LEU A 41 -3.95 -5.60 -9.71
C LEU A 41 -2.57 -5.54 -9.06
N ILE A 42 -1.79 -4.52 -9.40
CA ILE A 42 -0.44 -4.34 -8.89
C ILE A 42 -0.42 -3.09 -8.01
N LEU A 43 -0.01 -3.27 -6.76
CA LEU A 43 -0.07 -2.23 -5.75
C LEU A 43 1.34 -1.79 -5.33
N GLY A 44 1.56 -0.48 -5.32
CA GLY A 44 2.66 0.13 -4.57
C GLY A 44 2.43 0.01 -3.06
N VAL A 45 3.50 -0.12 -2.28
CA VAL A 45 3.40 -0.18 -0.81
C VAL A 45 3.39 1.23 -0.20
N GLY A 46 4.46 1.99 -0.45
CA GLY A 46 4.63 3.33 0.13
C GLY A 46 3.60 4.32 -0.40
N GLY A 47 2.95 5.06 0.50
CA GLY A 47 1.94 6.08 0.17
C GLY A 47 0.55 5.53 -0.10
N LEU A 48 0.44 4.26 -0.51
CA LEU A 48 -0.85 3.61 -0.75
C LEU A 48 -1.32 2.77 0.43
N LEU A 49 -0.45 1.90 0.96
CA LEU A 49 -0.78 0.92 2.00
C LEU A 49 -0.23 1.32 3.37
N CYS A 50 0.96 1.91 3.38
CA CYS A 50 1.56 2.44 4.59
C CYS A 50 2.39 3.69 4.28
N HIS A 51 2.56 4.53 5.30
CA HIS A 51 3.49 5.65 5.28
C HIS A 51 4.75 5.26 6.04
N ARG A 52 5.91 5.53 5.45
CA ARG A 52 7.22 5.24 6.03
C ARG A 52 7.94 6.53 6.35
N VAL A 53 8.50 6.60 7.54
CA VAL A 53 9.27 7.75 8.02
C VAL A 53 10.66 7.30 8.46
N TYR A 54 11.69 8.06 8.09
CA TYR A 54 13.05 7.82 8.59
C TYR A 54 13.18 8.38 10.01
N ARG A 55 13.72 7.59 10.96
CA ARG A 55 13.78 7.98 12.37
C ARG A 55 14.55 9.28 12.62
N CYS A 56 15.56 9.58 11.80
CA CYS A 56 16.34 10.81 11.97
C CYS A 56 15.60 12.05 11.45
N GLU A 57 14.57 11.88 10.61
CA GLU A 57 13.79 12.98 10.04
C GLU A 57 12.65 13.35 10.99
N LYS A 58 12.99 14.01 12.11
CA LYS A 58 12.03 14.28 13.20
C LYS A 58 10.80 15.08 12.76
N SER A 59 10.93 15.93 11.74
CA SER A 59 9.84 16.74 11.20
C SER A 59 8.76 15.93 10.48
N SER A 60 9.10 14.78 9.90
CA SER A 60 8.15 13.92 9.18
C SER A 60 7.49 12.87 10.08
N ILE A 61 7.88 12.78 11.36
CA ILE A 61 7.28 11.87 12.34
C ILE A 61 5.93 12.43 12.83
N PRO A 62 4.82 11.69 12.68
CA PRO A 62 3.53 12.06 13.26
C PRO A 62 3.61 12.29 14.78
N LYS A 63 3.22 13.49 15.24
CA LYS A 63 3.31 13.88 16.66
C LYS A 63 2.29 13.20 17.57
N PHE A 64 1.13 12.83 17.02
CA PHE A 64 -0.03 12.36 17.79
C PHE A 64 -0.41 10.91 17.50
N ARG A 65 0.52 10.13 16.94
CA ARG A 65 0.29 8.71 16.63
C ARG A 65 1.57 7.92 16.80
N CYS A 66 1.48 6.83 17.56
CA CYS A 66 2.57 5.86 17.64
C CYS A 66 2.71 5.10 16.31
N PRO A 67 3.94 4.71 15.92
CA PRO A 67 4.14 3.86 14.75
C PRO A 67 3.49 2.49 14.97
N ASP A 68 2.89 1.94 13.91
CA ASP A 68 2.32 0.60 13.94
C ASP A 68 3.42 -0.48 13.95
N ALA A 69 4.57 -0.17 13.36
CA ALA A 69 5.76 -0.99 13.44
C ALA A 69 7.04 -0.16 13.27
N ALA A 70 8.18 -0.72 13.68
CA ALA A 70 9.49 -0.10 13.54
C ALA A 70 10.50 -1.12 13.04
N TYR A 71 11.25 -0.77 11.99
CA TYR A 71 12.17 -1.68 11.33
C TYR A 71 13.46 -0.96 10.94
N GLY A 72 14.58 -1.39 11.50
CA GLY A 72 15.83 -0.64 11.42
C GLY A 72 15.61 0.84 11.78
N ASN A 73 16.11 1.73 10.92
CA ASN A 73 15.98 3.19 11.08
C ASN A 73 14.67 3.78 10.55
N PHE A 74 13.61 2.97 10.37
CA PHE A 74 12.33 3.44 9.84
C PHE A 74 11.17 3.14 10.80
N TYR A 75 10.23 4.09 10.84
CA TYR A 75 8.89 3.91 11.40
C TYR A 75 7.88 3.66 10.28
N VAL A 76 6.92 2.77 10.53
CA VAL A 76 5.86 2.38 9.59
C VAL A 76 4.51 2.71 10.21
N TYR A 77 3.68 3.42 9.47
CA TYR A 77 2.32 3.80 9.84
C TYR A 77 1.35 3.17 8.83
N LYS A 78 0.46 2.29 9.29
CA LYS A 78 -0.58 1.68 8.45
C LYS A 78 -1.56 2.75 8.01
N ARG A 79 -1.92 2.73 6.72
CA ARG A 79 -3.00 3.58 6.24
C ARG A 79 -4.32 3.08 6.85
N PRO A 80 -5.20 3.96 7.33
CA PRO A 80 -6.54 3.55 7.77
C PRO A 80 -7.23 2.69 6.70
N TYR A 81 -7.91 1.62 7.14
CA TYR A 81 -8.62 0.66 6.29
C TYR A 81 -7.75 -0.15 5.31
N CYS A 82 -6.41 -0.15 5.45
CA CYS A 82 -5.53 -0.87 4.53
C CYS A 82 -5.76 -2.39 4.53
N GLU A 83 -6.11 -2.98 5.67
CA GLU A 83 -6.35 -4.42 5.78
C GLU A 83 -7.60 -4.84 5.02
N ASP A 84 -8.71 -4.11 5.19
CA ASP A 84 -9.96 -4.40 4.49
C ASP A 84 -9.85 -4.10 2.99
N PHE A 85 -9.12 -3.04 2.62
CA PHE A 85 -8.74 -2.79 1.23
C PHE A 85 -7.98 -3.98 0.62
N MET A 86 -6.97 -4.51 1.32
CA MET A 86 -6.23 -5.67 0.84
C MET A 86 -7.09 -6.93 0.73
N LYS A 87 -7.99 -7.18 1.69
CA LYS A 87 -8.96 -8.29 1.61
C LYS A 87 -9.85 -8.15 0.39
N PHE A 88 -10.43 -6.96 0.18
CA PHE A 88 -11.25 -6.64 -0.99
C PHE A 88 -10.48 -6.88 -2.30
N CYS A 89 -9.24 -6.42 -2.39
CA CYS A 89 -8.40 -6.62 -3.55
C CYS A 89 -8.16 -8.11 -3.83
N LEU A 90 -7.77 -8.88 -2.82
CA LEU A 90 -7.48 -10.32 -2.96
C LEU A 90 -8.72 -11.16 -3.30
N GLU A 91 -9.89 -10.73 -2.84
CA GLU A 91 -11.15 -11.38 -3.18
C GLU A 91 -11.47 -11.27 -4.68
N ARG A 92 -11.13 -10.14 -5.31
CA ARG A 92 -11.61 -9.77 -6.65
C ARG A 92 -10.54 -9.77 -7.74
N PHE A 93 -9.27 -9.70 -7.36
CA PHE A 93 -8.14 -9.57 -8.28
C PHE A 93 -7.06 -10.59 -7.95
N GLU A 94 -6.26 -10.91 -8.96
CA GLU A 94 -4.92 -11.44 -8.74
C GLU A 94 -4.04 -10.28 -8.31
N VAL A 95 -3.44 -10.34 -7.13
CA VAL A 95 -2.74 -9.18 -6.54
C VAL A 95 -1.24 -9.40 -6.54
N GLY A 96 -0.52 -8.46 -7.14
CA GLY A 96 0.94 -8.34 -7.06
C GLY A 96 1.35 -7.12 -6.24
N ILE A 97 2.46 -7.21 -5.52
CA ILE A 97 3.08 -6.06 -4.87
C ILE A 97 4.32 -5.65 -5.66
N TRP A 98 4.45 -4.35 -5.94
CA TRP A 98 5.65 -3.80 -6.55
C TRP A 98 6.10 -2.55 -5.81
N SER A 99 7.22 -2.64 -5.10
CA SER A 99 7.80 -1.56 -4.31
C SER A 99 9.08 -1.04 -4.93
N SER A 100 9.39 0.24 -4.66
CA SER A 100 10.69 0.84 -4.99
C SER A 100 11.64 0.84 -3.79
N ALA A 101 11.30 0.11 -2.72
CA ALA A 101 12.14 -0.07 -1.56
C ALA A 101 12.94 -1.38 -1.68
N ARG A 102 14.07 -1.48 -0.97
CA ARG A 102 14.88 -2.71 -0.89
C ARG A 102 14.13 -3.85 -0.20
N GLU A 103 14.53 -5.08 -0.50
CA GLU A 103 13.92 -6.32 0.01
C GLU A 103 13.73 -6.35 1.52
N TRP A 104 14.79 -6.10 2.28
CA TRP A 104 14.79 -6.18 3.75
C TRP A 104 13.76 -5.25 4.40
N TYR A 105 13.36 -4.18 3.71
CA TYR A 105 12.29 -3.30 4.19
C TYR A 105 10.90 -3.89 3.93
N MET A 106 10.75 -4.64 2.84
CA MET A 106 9.46 -5.09 2.33
C MET A 106 8.82 -6.13 3.24
N ASP A 107 9.57 -7.13 3.69
CA ASP A 107 9.03 -8.21 4.52
C ASP A 107 8.31 -7.65 5.75
N SER A 108 9.00 -6.77 6.44
CA SER A 108 8.53 -6.05 7.61
C SER A 108 7.30 -5.16 7.36
N ALA A 109 7.30 -4.39 6.26
CA ALA A 109 6.16 -3.54 5.92
C ALA A 109 4.93 -4.37 5.53
N LEU A 110 5.12 -5.48 4.82
CA LEU A 110 4.04 -6.39 4.44
C LEU A 110 3.49 -7.13 5.65
N ASP A 111 4.33 -7.60 6.56
CA ASP A 111 3.86 -8.25 7.79
C ASP A 111 3.01 -7.30 8.66
N CYS A 112 3.34 -6.01 8.64
CA CYS A 112 2.53 -4.98 9.30
C CYS A 112 1.18 -4.76 8.61
N VAL A 113 1.16 -4.61 7.28
CA VAL A 113 -0.06 -4.24 6.51
C VAL A 113 -0.98 -5.42 6.23
N MET A 114 -0.44 -6.62 6.03
CA MET A 114 -1.17 -7.75 5.42
C MET A 114 -0.80 -9.08 6.08
N LYS A 115 -0.69 -9.07 7.41
CA LYS A 115 -0.37 -10.24 8.23
C LYS A 115 -1.19 -11.47 7.80
N GLY A 116 -0.52 -12.54 7.40
CA GLY A 116 -1.15 -13.81 7.00
C GLY A 116 -1.77 -13.84 5.60
N LEU A 117 -1.75 -12.73 4.85
CA LEU A 117 -2.28 -12.64 3.47
C LEU A 117 -1.19 -12.76 2.40
N ARG A 118 0.09 -12.69 2.77
CA ARG A 118 1.23 -12.72 1.84
C ARG A 118 1.21 -13.91 0.85
N ARG A 119 0.81 -15.10 1.32
CA ARG A 119 0.69 -16.32 0.50
C ARG A 119 -0.39 -16.24 -0.60
N LYS A 120 -1.29 -15.25 -0.54
CA LYS A 120 -2.32 -15.02 -1.56
C LYS A 120 -1.86 -14.06 -2.66
N LEU A 121 -0.68 -13.44 -2.51
CA LEU A 121 -0.11 -12.59 -3.54
C LEU A 121 0.50 -13.46 -4.65
N VAL A 122 0.32 -13.02 -5.90
CA VAL A 122 0.96 -13.66 -7.06
C VAL A 122 2.46 -13.47 -7.02
N PHE A 123 2.91 -12.27 -6.63
CA PHE A 123 4.32 -11.93 -6.49
C PHE A 123 4.55 -10.74 -5.56
N VAL A 124 5.79 -10.63 -5.09
CA VAL A 124 6.30 -9.47 -4.37
C VAL A 124 7.60 -9.03 -5.03
N TRP A 125 7.55 -7.89 -5.71
CA TRP A 125 8.67 -7.25 -6.36
C TRP A 125 9.13 -6.03 -5.55
N ASP A 126 10.44 -5.86 -5.48
CA ASP A 126 11.09 -4.78 -4.76
C ASP A 126 11.89 -3.89 -5.72
N GLN A 127 12.77 -3.06 -5.17
CA GLN A 127 13.62 -2.16 -5.94
C GLN A 127 14.42 -2.85 -7.05
N ALA A 128 14.87 -4.10 -6.88
CA ALA A 128 15.68 -4.79 -7.89
C ALA A 128 14.89 -5.02 -9.19
N GLU A 129 13.56 -5.04 -9.09
CA GLU A 129 12.69 -5.19 -10.25
C GLU A 129 12.29 -3.86 -10.90
N CYS A 130 12.61 -2.73 -10.29
CA CYS A 130 12.41 -1.44 -10.94
C CYS A 130 13.47 -1.17 -12.03
N THR A 131 13.09 -0.38 -13.01
CA THR A 131 14.02 0.16 -14.01
C THR A 131 14.56 1.49 -13.51
N ASP A 132 15.87 1.63 -13.44
CA ASP A 132 16.52 2.90 -13.14
C ASP A 132 16.39 3.84 -14.34
N SER A 133 15.82 5.03 -14.13
CA SER A 133 15.70 6.01 -15.20
C SER A 133 17.03 6.72 -15.52
N GLY A 134 18.06 6.53 -14.69
CA GLY A 134 19.32 7.28 -14.76
C GLY A 134 19.24 8.71 -14.22
N PHE A 135 18.09 9.11 -13.66
CA PHE A 135 17.86 10.44 -13.10
C PHE A 135 17.63 10.36 -11.59
N MET A 136 18.02 11.41 -10.88
CA MET A 136 17.80 11.54 -9.44
C MET A 136 16.56 12.36 -9.14
N ALA A 137 15.90 12.07 -8.01
CA ALA A 137 14.75 12.83 -7.55
C ALA A 137 15.16 14.26 -7.17
N LEU A 138 14.33 15.23 -7.56
CA LEU A 138 14.61 16.65 -7.29
C LEU A 138 14.71 16.96 -5.80
N GLU A 139 13.80 16.38 -5.00
CA GLU A 139 13.73 16.56 -3.54
C GLU A 139 14.91 15.90 -2.81
N LYS A 140 15.53 14.89 -3.41
CA LYS A 140 16.54 14.06 -2.77
C LYS A 140 17.54 13.53 -3.80
N ARG A 141 18.68 14.22 -3.91
CA ARG A 141 19.69 14.00 -4.98
C ARG A 141 20.36 12.62 -4.96
N ASP A 142 20.32 11.92 -3.84
CA ASP A 142 20.83 10.54 -3.67
C ASP A 142 19.75 9.47 -3.94
N LYS A 143 18.54 9.87 -4.31
CA LYS A 143 17.42 8.97 -4.56
C LYS A 143 17.16 8.82 -6.06
N PRO A 144 17.46 7.65 -6.66
CA PRO A 144 17.18 7.43 -8.07
C PRO A 144 15.67 7.40 -8.34
N ILE A 145 15.29 7.83 -9.54
CA ILE A 145 13.94 7.69 -10.07
C ILE A 145 13.79 6.28 -10.63
N LEU A 146 12.94 5.51 -9.98
CA LEU A 146 12.72 4.11 -10.29
C LEU A 146 11.35 3.90 -10.93
N LEU A 147 11.36 3.37 -12.14
CA LEU A 147 10.20 3.13 -12.98
C LEU A 147 9.71 1.68 -12.81
N LYS A 148 8.42 1.47 -13.04
CA LYS A 148 7.74 0.18 -12.94
C LYS A 148 7.10 -0.16 -14.27
N GLU A 149 7.81 -0.99 -15.03
CA GLU A 149 7.42 -1.39 -16.38
C GLU A 149 6.60 -2.68 -16.38
N LEU A 150 5.28 -2.57 -16.52
CA LEU A 150 4.34 -3.69 -16.63
C LEU A 150 4.73 -4.72 -17.70
N LYS A 151 5.43 -4.27 -18.76
CA LYS A 151 6.00 -5.15 -19.78
C LYS A 151 6.91 -6.24 -19.18
N LYS A 152 7.68 -5.93 -18.12
CA LYS A 152 8.49 -6.94 -17.41
C LYS A 152 7.65 -8.06 -16.81
N ILE A 153 6.42 -7.76 -16.36
CA ILE A 153 5.50 -8.75 -15.81
C ILE A 153 4.89 -9.58 -16.94
N TRP A 154 4.38 -8.91 -17.97
CA TRP A 154 3.73 -9.56 -19.11
C TRP A 154 4.69 -10.50 -19.87
N GLU A 155 5.97 -10.17 -19.89
CA GLU A 155 7.02 -10.98 -20.52
C GLU A 155 7.71 -11.96 -19.54
N ASN A 156 7.29 -12.00 -18.27
CA ASN A 156 7.92 -12.80 -17.21
C ASN A 156 9.45 -12.58 -17.11
N LYS A 157 9.89 -11.32 -17.19
CA LYS A 157 11.31 -10.90 -17.15
C LYS A 157 11.72 -10.35 -15.79
N GLY A 158 11.20 -10.96 -14.71
CA GLY A 158 11.68 -10.66 -13.37
C GLY A 158 13.09 -11.21 -13.15
N SER A 159 13.92 -10.50 -12.41
CA SER A 159 15.22 -11.00 -11.95
C SER A 159 15.11 -11.95 -10.74
N LYS A 160 14.06 -11.79 -9.94
CA LYS A 160 13.65 -12.73 -8.88
C LYS A 160 12.96 -13.96 -9.47
N ALA A 161 12.72 -14.96 -8.61
CA ALA A 161 12.06 -16.22 -8.95
C ALA A 161 10.97 -16.06 -10.02
N THR A 162 11.06 -16.91 -11.05
CA THR A 162 10.18 -16.87 -12.22
C THR A 162 8.73 -16.77 -11.78
N LEU A 163 8.01 -15.77 -12.28
CA LEU A 163 6.60 -15.61 -11.99
C LEU A 163 5.84 -16.84 -12.50
N PRO A 164 4.69 -17.19 -11.92
CA PRO A 164 3.88 -18.30 -12.41
C PRO A 164 3.65 -18.18 -13.91
N SER A 165 3.80 -19.28 -14.67
CA SER A 165 3.76 -19.26 -16.14
C SER A 165 2.49 -18.63 -16.71
N TRP A 166 1.35 -18.76 -16.01
CA TRP A 166 0.08 -18.17 -16.40
C TRP A 166 0.04 -16.64 -16.35
N ILE A 167 1.02 -15.97 -15.73
CA ILE A 167 1.03 -14.50 -15.64
C ILE A 167 1.18 -13.82 -17.01
N VAL A 168 1.74 -14.52 -18.00
CA VAL A 168 1.89 -14.02 -19.38
C VAL A 168 0.56 -13.83 -20.10
N GLN A 169 -0.55 -14.29 -19.51
CA GLN A 169 -1.91 -14.05 -20.01
C GLN A 169 -2.39 -12.61 -19.76
N TYR A 170 -1.69 -11.85 -18.92
CA TYR A 170 -2.03 -10.46 -18.63
C TYR A 170 -1.38 -9.50 -19.63
N SER A 171 -2.07 -8.39 -19.87
CA SER A 171 -1.69 -7.31 -20.78
C SER A 171 -2.27 -5.98 -20.26
N SER A 172 -2.15 -4.92 -21.06
CA SER A 172 -2.69 -3.60 -20.72
C SER A 172 -4.22 -3.59 -20.50
N THR A 173 -4.97 -4.52 -21.10
CA THR A 173 -6.45 -4.52 -21.02
C THR A 173 -7.00 -5.16 -19.75
N ASN A 174 -6.18 -5.92 -19.02
CA ASN A 174 -6.59 -6.67 -17.82
C ASN A 174 -5.60 -6.51 -16.65
N THR A 175 -4.71 -5.52 -16.71
CA THR A 175 -3.76 -5.17 -15.65
C THR A 175 -3.98 -3.73 -15.19
N LEU A 176 -4.03 -3.50 -13.88
CA LEU A 176 -4.05 -2.16 -13.28
C LEU A 176 -2.85 -2.00 -12.34
N LEU A 177 -2.09 -0.92 -12.50
CA LEU A 177 -1.00 -0.54 -11.60
C LEU A 177 -1.41 0.71 -10.80
N ILE A 178 -1.44 0.58 -9.47
CA ILE A 178 -1.65 1.71 -8.55
C ILE A 178 -0.32 2.08 -7.92
N THR A 179 0.24 3.21 -8.35
CA THR A 179 1.53 3.72 -7.87
C THR A 179 1.61 5.23 -8.08
N THR A 180 2.63 5.88 -7.52
CA THR A 180 2.90 7.31 -7.77
C THR A 180 3.13 7.58 -9.26
N PRO A 181 2.59 8.68 -9.84
CA PRO A 181 2.52 8.89 -11.29
C PRO A 181 3.84 8.72 -12.04
N TYR A 182 4.92 9.35 -11.56
CA TYR A 182 6.22 9.30 -12.24
C TYR A 182 6.82 7.89 -12.34
N LYS A 183 6.43 6.96 -11.46
CA LYS A 183 6.93 5.57 -11.51
C LYS A 183 6.26 4.75 -12.60
N ALA A 184 5.16 5.24 -13.15
CA ALA A 184 4.37 4.55 -14.15
C ALA A 184 4.55 5.12 -15.56
N LEU A 185 5.50 6.04 -15.77
CA LEU A 185 5.66 6.79 -17.02
C LEU A 185 5.80 5.92 -18.28
N LEU A 186 6.30 4.69 -18.15
CA LEU A 186 6.61 3.81 -19.28
C LEU A 186 5.50 2.81 -19.66
N ASN A 187 4.31 2.91 -19.07
CA ASN A 187 3.19 2.05 -19.47
C ASN A 187 2.00 2.87 -20.00
N PRO A 188 1.13 2.25 -20.82
CA PRO A 188 0.01 2.94 -21.47
C PRO A 188 -0.95 3.58 -20.45
N VAL A 189 -1.66 4.62 -20.88
CA VAL A 189 -2.48 5.50 -20.04
C VAL A 189 -3.73 4.77 -19.50
N ILE A 190 -3.54 3.93 -18.48
CA ILE A 190 -4.62 3.39 -17.64
C ILE A 190 -4.11 3.44 -16.18
N TYR A 191 -3.90 4.64 -15.66
CA TYR A 191 -3.55 4.84 -14.24
C TYR A 191 -4.63 5.62 -13.53
N VAL A 192 -5.10 5.05 -12.42
CA VAL A 192 -5.87 5.80 -11.44
C VAL A 192 -4.86 6.54 -10.57
N MET A 193 -4.83 7.87 -10.67
CA MET A 193 -4.09 8.73 -9.75
C MET A 193 -4.81 8.72 -8.40
N LEU A 194 -4.11 8.30 -7.33
CA LEU A 194 -4.54 8.41 -5.93
C LEU A 194 -3.57 9.28 -5.14
#